data_AF-A0A7V6ZF17-F1
#
_entry.id   AF-A0A7V6ZF17-F1
#
_cell.length_a   1.000
_cell.length_b   1.000
_cell.length_c   1.000
_cell.angle_alpha   90.00
_cell.angle_beta   90.00
_cell.angle_gamma   90.00
#
_symmetry.space_group_name_H-M   'P 1'
#
loop_
_entity.id
_entity.type
_entity.pdbx_description
1 polymer ?
#
loop_
_entity_poly.entity_id
_entity_poly.type
_entity_poly.pdbx_seq_one_letter_code
_entity_poly.pdbx_strand_id
1 'polypeptide(L)'
;MLSDIEIAQRSKLKHIREIAQDLGIPERYLLPYGHYKAKVDVNYMKDLKERPDGKLILVTATTPTPAGEGKTTTTVGLTQALVRLGKK
;
A
#
# COMPACT_ATOMS: atom_id res chain seq x y z
N MET A 1 -18.10 -14.36 -11.89
CA MET A 1 -17.23 -13.43 -11.14
C MET A 1 -16.73 -12.40 -12.14
N LEU A 2 -16.57 -11.14 -11.75
CA LEU A 2 -15.94 -10.14 -12.62
C LEU A 2 -14.45 -10.50 -12.80
N SER A 3 -13.88 -10.13 -13.94
CA SER A 3 -12.43 -10.18 -14.14
C SER A 3 -11.72 -9.13 -13.28
N ASP A 4 -10.43 -9.32 -13.00
CA ASP A 4 -9.64 -8.39 -12.19
C ASP A 4 -9.63 -6.97 -12.74
N ILE A 5 -9.57 -6.83 -14.07
CA ILE A 5 -9.59 -5.52 -14.74
C ILE A 5 -10.95 -4.82 -14.58
N GLU A 6 -12.07 -5.56 -14.64
CA GLU A 6 -13.40 -4.99 -14.42
C GLU A 6 -13.58 -4.54 -12.97
N ILE A 7 -13.03 -5.30 -12.01
CA ILE A 7 -13.02 -4.90 -10.60
C ILE A 7 -12.20 -3.61 -10.43
N ALA A 8 -11.01 -3.53 -11.03
CA ALA A 8 -10.15 -2.36 -10.96
C ALA A 8 -10.80 -1.11 -11.56
N GLN A 9 -11.43 -1.22 -12.73
CA GLN A 9 -12.11 -0.11 -13.40
C GLN A 9 -13.33 0.42 -12.63
N ARG A 10 -14.00 -0.44 -11.85
CA ARG A 10 -15.14 -0.06 -10.99
C ARG A 10 -14.72 0.56 -9.65
N SER A 11 -13.43 0.54 -9.32
CA SER A 11 -12.95 1.02 -8.03
C SER A 11 -13.05 2.55 -7.91
N LYS A 12 -13.47 3.03 -6.74
CA LYS A 12 -13.44 4.46 -6.39
C LYS A 12 -12.10 4.78 -5.75
N LEU A 13 -11.16 5.28 -6.54
CA LEU A 13 -9.82 5.62 -6.07
C LEU A 13 -9.85 6.94 -5.29
N LYS A 14 -9.16 6.98 -4.14
CA LYS A 14 -8.83 8.23 -3.45
C LYS A 14 -7.71 8.96 -4.18
N HIS A 15 -7.69 10.29 -4.14
CA HIS A 15 -6.55 11.02 -4.66
C HIS A 15 -5.28 10.68 -3.85
N ILE A 16 -4.13 10.57 -4.50
CA ILE A 16 -2.88 10.14 -3.84
C ILE A 16 -2.47 11.07 -2.68
N ARG A 17 -2.87 12.35 -2.76
CA ARG A 17 -2.68 13.34 -1.69
C ARG A 17 -3.43 12.97 -0.41
N GLU A 18 -4.65 12.44 -0.52
CA GLU A 18 -5.44 12.00 0.64
C GLU A 18 -4.73 10.82 1.34
N ILE A 19 -4.21 9.87 0.56
CA ILE A 19 -3.47 8.72 1.09
C ILE A 19 -2.17 9.18 1.79
N ALA A 20 -1.44 10.13 1.19
CA ALA A 20 -0.24 10.69 1.80
C ALA A 20 -0.54 11.39 3.13
N GLN A 21 -1.64 12.13 3.20
CA GLN A 21 -2.10 12.80 4.43
C GLN A 21 -2.47 11.78 5.52
N ASP A 22 -3.19 10.71 5.18
CA ASP A 22 -3.58 9.63 6.12
C ASP A 22 -2.35 8.94 6.76
N LEU A 23 -1.23 8.91 6.02
CA LEU A 23 0.07 8.36 6.44
C LEU A 23 1.00 9.38 7.12
N GLY A 24 0.61 10.66 7.16
CA GLY A 24 1.41 11.74 7.75
C GLY A 24 2.62 12.16 6.90
N ILE A 25 2.57 11.95 5.59
CA ILE A 25 3.61 12.37 4.64
C ILE A 25 3.35 13.84 4.26
N PRO A 26 4.26 14.77 4.59
CA PRO A 26 4.12 16.18 4.21
C PRO A 26 4.11 16.39 2.69
N GLU A 27 3.30 17.32 2.19
CA GLU A 27 3.18 17.60 0.75
C GLU A 27 4.51 17.95 0.08
N ARG A 28 5.42 18.64 0.79
CA ARG A 28 6.76 18.98 0.27
C ARG A 28 7.62 17.77 -0.13
N TYR A 29 7.32 16.59 0.39
CA TYR A 29 8.02 15.34 0.06
C TYR A 29 7.24 14.47 -0.92
N LEU A 30 6.07 14.90 -1.38
CA LEU A 30 5.24 14.17 -2.32
C LEU A 30 5.49 14.71 -3.73
N LEU A 31 5.83 13.81 -4.66
CA LEU A 31 6.06 14.13 -6.07
C LEU A 31 4.98 13.43 -6.92
N PRO A 32 3.82 14.07 -7.19
CA PRO A 32 2.70 13.43 -7.87
C PRO A 32 2.95 13.16 -9.36
N TYR A 33 2.39 12.06 -9.86
CA TYR A 33 2.33 11.68 -11.27
C TYR A 33 0.87 11.42 -11.65
N GLY A 34 0.17 12.50 -11.98
CA GLY A 34 -1.29 12.50 -12.08
C GLY A 34 -1.96 12.36 -10.71
N HIS A 35 -3.19 11.87 -10.69
CA HIS A 35 -4.05 11.91 -9.50
C HIS A 35 -3.83 10.77 -8.49
N TYR A 36 -3.34 9.62 -8.96
CA TYR A 36 -3.37 8.36 -8.18
C TYR A 36 -2.01 7.72 -7.95
N LYS A 37 -0.92 8.42 -8.29
CA LYS A 37 0.46 7.94 -8.14
C LYS A 37 1.37 9.09 -7.71
N ALA A 38 2.38 8.78 -6.91
CA ALA A 38 3.41 9.73 -6.50
C ALA A 38 4.70 8.99 -6.14
N LYS A 39 5.83 9.69 -6.21
CA LYS A 39 7.06 9.31 -5.51
C LYS A 39 7.10 10.04 -4.16
N VAL A 40 7.76 9.43 -3.17
CA VAL A 40 8.10 10.07 -1.90
C VAL A 40 9.58 10.41 -1.93
N ASP A 41 9.93 11.66 -1.63
CA ASP A 41 11.32 12.13 -1.58
C ASP A 41 12.06 11.43 -0.43
N VAL A 42 13.22 10.85 -0.74
CA VAL A 42 14.06 10.11 0.22
C VAL A 42 14.56 11.00 1.37
N ASN A 43 14.62 12.31 1.18
CA ASN A 43 14.97 13.25 2.25
C ASN A 43 13.99 13.20 3.42
N TYR A 44 12.75 12.73 3.22
CA TYR A 44 11.78 12.52 4.29
C TYR A 44 12.29 11.53 5.36
N MET A 45 13.19 10.61 5.02
CA MET A 45 13.81 9.69 5.99
C MET A 45 14.56 10.42 7.11
N LYS A 46 15.03 11.65 6.86
CA LYS A 46 15.68 12.48 7.89
C LYS A 46 14.69 12.89 8.99
N ASP A 47 13.44 13.16 8.61
CA ASP A 47 12.36 13.55 9.52
C ASP A 47 11.81 12.35 10.30
N LEU A 48 12.08 11.12 9.84
CA LEU A 48 11.63 9.87 10.46
C LEU A 48 12.65 9.23 11.41
N LYS A 49 13.86 9.78 11.56
CA LYS A 49 14.96 9.14 12.31
C LYS A 49 14.61 8.74 13.74
N GLU A 50 13.83 9.56 14.44
CA GLU A 50 13.43 9.33 15.84
C GLU A 50 12.13 8.51 15.95
N ARG A 51 11.48 8.18 14.81
CA ARG A 51 10.25 7.41 14.80
C ARG A 51 10.61 5.92 14.94
N PRO A 52 10.03 5.21 15.93
CA PRO A 52 10.28 3.78 16.06
C PRO A 52 9.72 3.02 14.85
N ASP A 53 10.43 1.98 14.44
CA ASP A 53 9.99 1.10 13.37
C ASP A 53 8.68 0.39 13.71
N GLY A 54 7.86 0.18 12.67
CA GLY A 54 6.65 -0.63 12.74
C GLY A 54 6.96 -2.13 12.86
N LYS A 55 5.91 -2.95 12.86
CA LYS A 55 6.07 -4.41 12.80
C LYS A 55 6.32 -4.86 11.37
N LEU A 56 7.38 -5.63 11.15
CA LEU A 56 7.69 -6.25 9.87
C LEU A 56 7.05 -7.64 9.77
N ILE A 57 6.17 -7.83 8.79
CA ILE A 57 5.50 -9.11 8.51
C ILE A 57 5.96 -9.59 7.14
N LEU A 58 6.68 -10.71 7.10
CA LEU A 58 7.09 -11.36 5.86
C LEU A 58 6.02 -12.37 5.41
N VAL A 59 5.47 -12.17 4.22
CA VAL A 59 4.56 -13.13 3.58
C VAL A 59 5.34 -13.97 2.58
N THR A 60 5.36 -15.28 2.80
CA THR A 60 5.97 -16.27 1.90
C THR A 60 4.93 -17.29 1.42
N ALA A 61 5.32 -18.14 0.48
CA ALA A 61 4.52 -19.26 0.00
C ALA A 61 5.40 -20.51 -0.16
N THR A 62 4.75 -21.65 -0.34
CA THR A 62 5.42 -22.89 -0.78
C THR A 62 6.00 -22.72 -2.19
N THR A 63 6.76 -23.71 -2.65
CA THR A 63 7.26 -23.75 -4.04
C THR A 63 6.10 -23.57 -5.04
N PRO A 64 6.26 -22.71 -6.07
CA PRO A 64 5.20 -22.45 -7.04
C PRO A 64 4.73 -23.71 -7.79
N THR A 65 3.45 -23.75 -8.07
CA THR A 65 2.75 -24.81 -8.80
C THR A 65 1.88 -24.20 -9.91
N PRO A 66 1.47 -24.99 -10.92
CA PRO A 66 0.55 -24.49 -11.96
C PRO A 66 -0.81 -24.01 -11.44
N ALA A 67 -1.23 -24.44 -10.24
CA ALA A 67 -2.49 -24.01 -9.63
C ALA A 67 -2.44 -22.56 -9.10
N GLY A 68 -1.23 -22.08 -8.75
CA GLY A 68 -1.00 -20.76 -8.16
C GLY A 68 -1.31 -20.72 -6.65
N GLU A 69 -0.48 -20.00 -5.91
CA GLU A 69 -0.53 -19.99 -4.43
C GLU A 69 -1.24 -18.74 -3.87
N GLY A 70 -1.53 -17.75 -4.71
CA GLY A 70 -2.23 -16.53 -4.29
C GLY A 70 -1.44 -15.65 -3.32
N LYS A 71 -0.10 -15.78 -3.25
CA LYS A 71 0.76 -15.03 -2.31
C LYS A 71 0.47 -13.53 -2.28
N THR A 72 0.47 -12.87 -3.44
CA THR A 72 0.25 -11.42 -3.53
C THR A 72 -1.17 -11.02 -3.15
N THR A 73 -2.17 -11.81 -3.55
CA THR A 73 -3.58 -11.60 -3.17
C THR A 73 -3.73 -11.64 -1.65
N THR A 74 -3.11 -12.62 -1.00
CA THR A 74 -3.09 -12.74 0.46
C THR A 74 -2.35 -11.59 1.12
N THR A 75 -1.22 -11.14 0.58
CA THR A 75 -0.50 -9.96 1.09
C THR A 75 -1.38 -8.70 1.09
N VAL A 76 -2.09 -8.43 -0.01
CA VAL A 76 -3.00 -7.27 -0.10
C VAL A 76 -4.23 -7.45 0.79
N GLY A 77 -4.79 -8.66 0.88
CA GLY A 77 -5.92 -8.95 1.77
C GLY A 77 -5.56 -8.78 3.25
N LEU A 78 -4.37 -9.21 3.65
CA LEU A 78 -3.87 -9.05 5.02
C LEU A 78 -3.73 -7.56 5.40
N THR A 79 -3.17 -6.72 4.53
CA THR A 79 -3.04 -5.28 4.82
C THR A 79 -4.42 -4.61 4.94
N GLN A 80 -5.37 -4.97 4.07
CA GLN A 80 -6.75 -4.49 4.18
C GLN A 80 -7.43 -4.91 5.49
N ALA A 81 -7.23 -6.16 5.92
CA ALA A 81 -7.77 -6.67 7.18
C ALA A 81 -7.19 -5.96 8.41
N LEU A 82 -5.87 -5.72 8.43
CA LEU A 82 -5.20 -4.99 9.50
C LEU A 82 -5.76 -3.57 9.64
N VAL A 83 -5.96 -2.85 8.52
CA VAL A 83 -6.58 -1.52 8.53
C VAL A 83 -8.02 -1.57 9.06
N ARG A 84 -8.83 -2.58 8.67
CA ARG A 84 -10.18 -2.77 9.20
C ARG A 84 -10.20 -3.03 10.71
N LEU A 85 -9.15 -3.65 11.25
CA LEU A 85 -8.95 -3.89 12.68
C LEU A 85 -8.33 -2.71 13.43
N GLY A 86 -8.21 -1.54 12.78
CA GLY A 86 -7.68 -0.32 13.39
C GLY A 86 -6.17 -0.33 13.59
N LYS A 87 -5.43 -1.19 12.88
CA LYS A 87 -3.95 -1.16 12.87
C LYS A 87 -3.46 -0.14 11.84
N LYS A 88 -2.40 0.58 12.20
CA LYS A 88 -1.64 1.48 11.33
C LYS A 88 -0.18 1.07 11.34
#